data_AF-G0QJL0-F1
#
_entry.id   AF-G0QJL0-F1
#
_cell.length_a   1.000
_cell.length_b   1.000
_cell.length_c   1.000
_cell.angle_alpha   90.00
_cell.angle_beta   90.00
_cell.angle_gamma   90.00
#
_symmetry.space_group_name_H-M   'P 1'
#
loop_
_entity.id
_entity.type
_entity.pdbx_description
1 polymer ?
#
loop_
_entity_poly.entity_id
_entity_poly.type
_entity_poly.pdbx_seq_one_letter_code
_entity_poly.pdbx_strand_id
1 'polypeptide(L)'
;MIFGKKLIKVNGFYILVLLLKDQREISESLYNDDHVVVHCSDGWDRTIQLLCISQLLLEPYYRTIEGFISLIEKEWIGFGHQFVLRYGHGSKNHQDENRSPIFIQFLDCVHQLLKQYPLSFQFNQRLLTDLAYHLFSCLYGNFLNNCYQEQLYNSTNEKTLSFWGIVIEQREIYENPFYQDDKNNCLLYLQPNSSLKALRFWKEYFLQYQLGLEDQYKLFEDCKFSEQLYFIIIIY
;
A
#
# COMPACT_ATOMS: atom_id res chain seq x y z
N MET A 1 12.75 6.95 -23.05
CA MET A 1 11.42 7.01 -23.71
C MET A 1 10.82 5.63 -24.09
N ILE A 2 11.56 4.51 -23.94
CA ILE A 2 11.10 3.16 -24.31
C ILE A 2 10.19 2.52 -23.23
N PHE A 3 10.35 2.89 -21.96
CA PHE A 3 9.52 2.38 -20.85
C PHE A 3 8.05 2.83 -20.92
N GLY A 4 7.78 4.06 -21.38
CA GLY A 4 6.42 4.62 -21.39
C GLY A 4 5.43 3.83 -22.25
N LYS A 5 5.86 3.30 -23.41
CA LYS A 5 4.96 2.54 -24.31
C LYS A 5 4.67 1.11 -23.86
N LYS A 6 5.59 0.46 -23.12
CA LYS A 6 5.37 -0.90 -22.57
C LYS A 6 4.61 -0.87 -21.24
N LEU A 7 4.82 0.14 -20.40
CA LEU A 7 4.07 0.30 -19.15
C LEU A 7 2.57 0.52 -19.37
N ILE A 8 2.18 1.22 -20.44
CA ILE A 8 0.77 1.41 -20.82
C ILE A 8 0.09 0.08 -21.24
N LYS A 9 0.86 -0.90 -21.74
CA LYS A 9 0.33 -2.24 -22.07
C LYS A 9 0.04 -3.09 -20.84
N VAL A 10 0.65 -2.77 -19.70
CA VAL A 10 0.34 -3.42 -18.42
C VAL A 10 -0.81 -2.64 -17.82
N ASN A 11 -2.00 -3.22 -17.75
CA ASN A 11 -3.22 -2.56 -17.26
C ASN A 11 -3.16 -2.09 -15.78
N GLY A 12 -2.01 -2.21 -15.10
CA GLY A 12 -1.82 -1.78 -13.72
C GLY A 12 -2.16 -0.29 -13.51
N PHE A 13 -1.61 0.60 -14.35
CA PHE A 13 -1.96 2.03 -14.26
C PHE A 13 -3.43 2.30 -14.55
N TYR A 14 -4.07 1.50 -15.40
CA TYR A 14 -5.49 1.65 -15.68
C TYR A 14 -6.33 1.34 -14.43
N ILE A 15 -5.97 0.32 -13.67
CA ILE A 15 -6.64 -0.01 -12.39
C ILE A 15 -6.49 1.15 -11.40
N LEU A 16 -5.30 1.73 -11.27
CA LEU A 16 -5.08 2.89 -10.38
C LEU A 16 -5.91 4.10 -10.79
N VAL A 17 -6.04 4.35 -12.10
CA VAL A 17 -6.92 5.41 -12.61
C VAL A 17 -8.36 5.14 -12.24
N LEU A 18 -8.85 3.91 -12.37
CA LEU A 18 -10.21 3.56 -11.99
C LEU A 18 -10.44 3.78 -10.49
N LEU A 19 -9.56 3.26 -9.63
CA LEU A 19 -9.69 3.44 -8.17
C LEU A 19 -9.70 4.91 -7.77
N LEU A 20 -8.79 5.72 -8.32
CA LEU A 20 -8.73 7.17 -8.04
C LEU A 20 -9.90 7.96 -8.65
N LYS A 21 -10.56 7.44 -9.68
CA LYS A 21 -11.78 8.04 -10.25
C LYS A 21 -13.01 7.67 -9.43
N ASP A 22 -13.21 6.38 -9.18
CA ASP A 22 -14.38 5.85 -8.49
C ASP A 22 -14.46 6.39 -7.05
N GLN A 23 -13.28 6.52 -6.41
CA GLN A 23 -13.19 7.12 -5.08
C GLN A 23 -13.65 8.59 -5.06
N ARG A 24 -13.47 9.34 -6.14
CA ARG A 24 -13.79 10.78 -6.19
C ARG A 24 -15.28 11.04 -5.94
N GLU A 25 -16.15 10.22 -6.52
CA GLU A 25 -17.61 10.34 -6.31
C GLU A 25 -17.97 10.12 -4.84
N ILE A 26 -17.30 9.16 -4.19
CA ILE A 26 -17.48 8.88 -2.76
C ILE A 26 -17.05 10.08 -1.92
N SER A 27 -15.86 10.63 -2.18
CA SER A 27 -15.37 11.77 -1.39
C SER A 27 -16.13 13.07 -1.64
N GLU A 28 -16.55 13.34 -2.88
CA GLU A 28 -17.39 14.51 -3.19
C GLU A 28 -18.75 14.41 -2.50
N SER A 29 -19.39 13.24 -2.50
CA SER A 29 -20.67 13.04 -1.80
C SER A 29 -20.52 13.22 -0.28
N LEU A 30 -19.50 12.60 0.33
CA LEU A 30 -19.23 12.77 1.76
C LEU A 30 -18.88 14.20 2.14
N TYR A 31 -18.16 14.93 1.28
CA TYR A 31 -17.84 16.34 1.48
C TYR A 31 -19.08 17.25 1.41
N ASN A 32 -20.11 16.82 0.68
CA ASN A 32 -21.41 17.51 0.61
C ASN A 32 -22.39 17.08 1.70
N ASP A 33 -21.91 16.41 2.76
CA ASP A 33 -22.71 15.87 3.87
C ASP A 33 -23.74 14.80 3.46
N ASP A 34 -23.54 14.13 2.32
CA ASP A 34 -24.37 12.99 1.91
C ASP A 34 -23.92 11.68 2.56
N HIS A 35 -24.86 10.76 2.77
CA HIS A 35 -24.56 9.40 3.23
C HIS A 35 -24.28 8.47 2.05
N VAL A 36 -23.12 7.80 2.07
CA VAL A 36 -22.68 6.88 1.01
C VAL A 36 -22.57 5.46 1.53
N VAL A 37 -23.08 4.49 0.77
CA VAL A 37 -22.83 3.06 0.97
C VAL A 37 -21.94 2.58 -0.15
N VAL A 38 -20.74 2.09 0.21
CA VAL A 38 -19.80 1.52 -0.76
C VAL A 38 -19.84 0.00 -0.63
N HIS A 39 -20.18 -0.67 -1.73
CA HIS A 39 -20.06 -2.13 -1.80
C HIS A 39 -19.64 -2.56 -3.20
N CYS A 40 -19.06 -3.76 -3.28
CA CYS A 40 -18.77 -4.45 -4.53
C CYS A 40 -19.51 -5.79 -4.50
N SER A 41 -18.83 -6.90 -4.82
CA SER A 41 -19.37 -8.25 -4.63
C SER A 41 -19.37 -8.62 -3.14
N ASP A 42 -18.21 -9.03 -2.63
CA ASP A 42 -18.07 -9.62 -1.29
C ASP A 42 -17.65 -8.58 -0.24
N GLY A 43 -17.25 -7.39 -0.68
CA GLY A 43 -16.93 -6.27 0.22
C GLY A 43 -15.51 -6.27 0.79
N TRP A 44 -14.70 -7.31 0.59
CA TRP A 44 -13.37 -7.42 1.20
C TRP A 44 -12.18 -7.08 0.27
N ASP A 45 -12.42 -6.64 -0.97
CA ASP A 45 -11.33 -6.30 -1.93
C ASP A 45 -11.46 -4.83 -2.38
N ARG A 46 -12.19 -4.58 -3.48
CA ARG A 46 -12.35 -3.24 -4.06
C ARG A 46 -13.04 -2.24 -3.13
N THR A 47 -14.01 -2.70 -2.35
CA THR A 47 -14.68 -1.85 -1.35
C THR A 47 -13.68 -1.26 -0.36
N ILE A 48 -12.80 -2.10 0.19
CA ILE A 48 -11.78 -1.65 1.15
C ILE A 48 -10.81 -0.67 0.47
N GLN A 49 -10.37 -0.95 -0.77
CA GLN A 49 -9.53 -0.01 -1.54
C GLN A 49 -10.19 1.38 -1.63
N LEU A 50 -11.46 1.44 -2.04
CA LEU A 50 -12.20 2.70 -2.18
C LEU A 50 -12.41 3.41 -0.83
N LEU A 51 -12.77 2.67 0.23
CA LEU A 51 -12.97 3.21 1.57
C LEU A 51 -11.68 3.81 2.14
N CYS A 52 -10.55 3.12 2.01
CA CYS A 52 -9.27 3.61 2.52
C CYS A 52 -8.78 4.83 1.74
N ILE A 53 -8.89 4.83 0.41
CA ILE A 53 -8.46 5.99 -0.39
C ILE A 53 -9.35 7.20 -0.08
N SER A 54 -10.68 7.02 0.04
CA SER A 54 -11.59 8.10 0.47
C SER A 54 -11.20 8.69 1.83
N GLN A 55 -10.94 7.83 2.81
CA GLN A 55 -10.57 8.25 4.16
C GLN A 55 -9.24 9.01 4.19
N LEU A 56 -8.22 8.58 3.43
CA LEU A 56 -6.96 9.32 3.32
C LEU A 56 -7.13 10.71 2.72
N LEU A 57 -8.08 10.88 1.81
CA LEU A 57 -8.32 12.13 1.11
C LEU A 57 -9.20 13.10 1.91
N LEU A 58 -10.09 12.59 2.75
CA LEU A 58 -11.02 13.40 3.55
C LEU A 58 -10.50 13.72 4.96
N GLU A 59 -9.67 12.86 5.54
CA GLU A 59 -9.31 12.94 6.96
C GLU A 59 -7.80 13.07 7.17
N PRO A 60 -7.30 14.23 7.67
CA PRO A 60 -5.89 14.43 7.99
C PRO A 60 -5.30 13.39 8.95
N TYR A 61 -6.11 12.84 9.86
CA TYR A 61 -5.63 11.85 10.81
C TYR A 61 -5.02 10.63 10.11
N TYR A 62 -5.68 10.07 9.09
CA TYR A 62 -5.16 8.88 8.40
C TYR A 62 -3.90 9.14 7.57
N ARG A 63 -3.49 10.40 7.42
CA ARG A 63 -2.23 10.80 6.77
C ARG A 63 -1.03 10.82 7.73
N THR A 64 -1.26 10.63 9.04
CA THR A 64 -0.19 10.41 10.03
C THR A 64 0.30 8.96 10.02
N ILE A 65 1.47 8.67 10.61
CA ILE A 65 1.97 7.29 10.72
C ILE A 65 0.97 6.43 11.50
N GLU A 66 0.56 6.90 12.68
CA GLU A 66 -0.36 6.19 13.57
C GLU A 66 -1.76 6.07 12.97
N GLY A 67 -2.21 7.10 12.24
CA GLY A 67 -3.48 7.06 11.53
C GLY A 67 -3.47 6.08 10.37
N PHE A 68 -2.38 6.03 9.59
CA PHE A 68 -2.26 5.06 8.50
C PHE A 68 -2.22 3.61 9.00
N ILE A 69 -1.49 3.36 10.10
CA ILE A 69 -1.52 2.07 10.81
C ILE A 69 -2.95 1.73 11.23
N SER A 70 -3.64 2.67 11.87
CA SER A 70 -5.02 2.47 12.33
C SER A 70 -5.99 2.23 11.17
N LEU A 71 -5.78 2.89 10.02
CA LEU A 71 -6.56 2.66 8.81
C LEU A 71 -6.39 1.23 8.30
N ILE A 72 -5.15 0.73 8.24
CA ILE A 72 -4.85 -0.65 7.80
C ILE A 72 -5.42 -1.68 8.78
N GLU A 73 -5.19 -1.50 10.08
CA GLU A 73 -5.73 -2.38 11.12
C GLU A 73 -7.25 -2.44 11.09
N LYS A 74 -7.91 -1.29 10.93
CA LYS A 74 -9.37 -1.23 10.89
C LYS A 74 -9.91 -1.83 9.59
N GLU A 75 -9.56 -1.26 8.45
CA GLU A 75 -10.22 -1.52 7.17
C GLU A 75 -9.73 -2.80 6.49
N TRP A 76 -8.44 -3.14 6.60
CA TRP A 76 -7.90 -4.32 5.92
C TRP A 76 -7.91 -5.55 6.82
N ILE A 77 -7.41 -5.42 8.04
CA ILE A 77 -7.25 -6.56 8.96
C ILE A 77 -8.59 -6.83 9.68
N GLY A 78 -9.16 -5.80 10.30
CA GLY A 78 -10.39 -5.89 11.10
C GLY A 78 -11.62 -6.31 10.28
N PHE A 79 -11.82 -5.69 9.11
CA PHE A 79 -12.93 -6.03 8.20
C PHE A 79 -12.66 -7.26 7.31
N GLY A 80 -11.51 -7.92 7.46
CA GLY A 80 -11.29 -9.26 6.93
C GLY A 80 -10.95 -9.32 5.44
N HIS A 81 -10.01 -8.50 4.98
CA HIS A 81 -9.35 -8.76 3.71
C HIS A 81 -8.65 -10.12 3.76
N GLN A 82 -8.84 -10.93 2.72
CA GLN A 82 -8.38 -12.32 2.68
C GLN A 82 -6.88 -12.43 2.36
N PHE A 83 -6.01 -11.91 3.23
CA PHE A 83 -4.56 -11.85 2.97
C PHE A 83 -3.95 -13.21 2.62
N VAL A 84 -4.23 -14.27 3.39
CA VAL A 84 -3.64 -15.59 3.14
C VAL A 84 -4.10 -16.14 1.79
N LEU A 85 -5.36 -15.95 1.42
CA LEU A 85 -5.89 -16.40 0.13
C LEU A 85 -5.31 -15.59 -1.04
N ARG A 86 -5.26 -14.26 -0.91
CA ARG A 86 -4.83 -13.34 -1.99
C ARG A 86 -3.33 -13.41 -2.26
N TYR A 87 -2.53 -13.72 -1.23
CA TYR A 87 -1.08 -13.74 -1.32
C TYR A 87 -0.47 -15.14 -1.27
N GLY A 88 -1.24 -16.14 -0.85
CA GLY A 88 -0.84 -17.55 -0.84
C GLY A 88 0.26 -17.84 0.17
N HIS A 89 0.20 -17.24 1.36
CA HIS A 89 1.18 -17.45 2.44
C HIS A 89 1.31 -18.93 2.76
N GLY A 90 2.53 -19.47 2.64
CA GLY A 90 2.81 -20.89 2.86
C GLY A 90 2.24 -21.86 1.82
N SER A 91 1.58 -21.37 0.76
CA SER A 91 0.98 -22.20 -0.28
C SER A 91 1.92 -22.41 -1.48
N LYS A 92 2.14 -23.68 -1.83
CA LYS A 92 2.90 -24.08 -3.03
C LYS A 92 2.12 -23.94 -4.34
N ASN A 93 0.81 -23.70 -4.28
CA ASN A 93 -0.01 -23.61 -5.49
C ASN A 93 0.11 -22.22 -6.12
N HIS A 94 1.07 -22.04 -7.02
CA HIS A 94 1.28 -20.77 -7.74
C HIS A 94 0.20 -20.45 -8.79
N GLN A 95 -0.66 -21.41 -9.13
CA GLN A 95 -1.73 -21.25 -10.13
C GLN A 95 -3.11 -20.99 -9.49
N ASP A 96 -3.16 -20.73 -8.18
CA ASP A 96 -4.40 -20.40 -7.49
C ASP A 96 -5.00 -19.09 -8.04
N GLU A 97 -6.16 -19.19 -8.68
CA GLU A 97 -6.89 -18.09 -9.30
C GLU A 97 -7.38 -17.04 -8.28
N ASN A 98 -7.41 -17.38 -7.00
CA ASN A 98 -7.78 -16.45 -5.94
C ASN A 98 -6.64 -15.49 -5.56
N ARG A 99 -5.40 -15.72 -6.03
CA ARG A 99 -4.27 -14.84 -5.77
C ARG A 99 -4.41 -13.55 -6.57
N SER A 100 -4.30 -12.40 -5.89
CA SER A 100 -4.46 -11.10 -6.53
C SER A 100 -3.78 -9.99 -5.72
N PRO A 101 -3.10 -9.01 -6.35
CA PRO A 101 -2.28 -8.00 -5.66
C PRO A 101 -3.12 -6.82 -5.10
N ILE A 102 -4.22 -7.10 -4.42
CA ILE A 102 -5.23 -6.08 -4.02
C ILE A 102 -4.66 -5.03 -3.05
N PHE A 103 -3.97 -5.46 -1.99
CA PHE A 103 -3.29 -4.55 -1.06
C PHE A 103 -2.11 -3.81 -1.70
N ILE A 104 -1.38 -4.44 -2.64
CA ILE A 104 -0.30 -3.77 -3.38
C ILE A 104 -0.84 -2.67 -4.29
N GLN A 105 -1.98 -2.90 -4.95
CA GLN A 105 -2.67 -1.86 -5.73
C GLN A 105 -3.09 -0.68 -4.84
N PHE A 106 -3.55 -0.95 -3.62
CA PHE A 106 -3.85 0.11 -2.64
C PHE A 106 -2.59 0.89 -2.26
N LEU A 107 -1.48 0.22 -1.93
CA LEU A 107 -0.22 0.91 -1.61
C LEU A 107 0.31 1.71 -2.81
N ASP A 108 0.11 1.25 -4.04
CA ASP A 108 0.44 2.02 -5.24
C ASP A 108 -0.45 3.26 -5.37
N CYS A 109 -1.76 3.16 -5.10
CA CYS A 109 -2.62 4.35 -4.98
C CYS A 109 -2.09 5.34 -3.94
N VAL A 110 -1.67 4.87 -2.75
CA VAL A 110 -1.06 5.73 -1.72
C VAL A 110 0.26 6.33 -2.21
N HIS A 111 1.09 5.58 -2.95
CA HIS A 111 2.27 6.12 -3.62
C HIS A 111 1.92 7.28 -4.55
N GLN A 112 0.85 7.16 -5.35
CA GLN A 112 0.39 8.26 -6.22
C GLN A 112 0.02 9.49 -5.38
N LEU A 113 -0.66 9.31 -4.24
CA LEU A 113 -1.01 10.40 -3.33
C LEU A 113 0.23 11.06 -2.73
N LEU A 114 1.23 10.28 -2.27
CA LEU A 114 2.51 10.82 -1.78
C LEU A 114 3.23 11.66 -2.83
N LYS A 115 3.17 11.28 -4.12
CA LYS A 115 3.80 12.04 -5.20
C LYS A 115 3.01 13.31 -5.57
N GLN A 116 1.69 13.30 -5.45
CA GLN A 116 0.85 14.46 -5.76
C GLN A 116 0.77 15.47 -4.60
N TYR A 117 0.89 15.01 -3.35
CA TYR A 117 0.78 15.80 -2.13
C TYR A 117 1.99 15.57 -1.19
N PRO A 118 3.19 16.03 -1.57
CA PRO A 118 4.44 15.71 -0.85
C PRO A 118 4.52 16.28 0.57
N LEU A 119 3.64 17.22 0.95
CA LEU A 119 3.62 17.83 2.28
C LEU A 119 2.49 17.27 3.17
N SER A 120 1.53 16.55 2.61
CA SER A 120 0.29 16.19 3.32
C SER A 120 0.37 14.89 4.11
N PHE A 121 1.41 14.09 3.91
CA PHE A 121 1.56 12.78 4.56
C PHE A 121 2.79 12.77 5.45
N GLN A 122 2.59 12.30 6.69
CA GLN A 122 3.66 12.21 7.68
C GLN A 122 4.61 11.05 7.38
N PHE A 123 4.09 9.98 6.78
CA PHE A 123 4.91 8.85 6.37
C PHE A 123 5.48 9.04 4.97
N ASN A 124 6.63 8.42 4.70
CA ASN A 124 7.34 8.50 3.44
C ASN A 124 7.21 7.20 2.62
N GLN A 125 7.93 7.14 1.48
CA GLN A 125 7.93 5.98 0.58
C GLN A 125 8.44 4.69 1.23
N ARG A 126 9.34 4.78 2.22
CA ARG A 126 9.92 3.63 2.91
C ARG A 126 8.85 2.83 3.64
N LEU A 127 7.89 3.50 4.28
CA LEU A 127 6.81 2.80 4.96
C LEU A 127 6.00 1.94 3.99
N LEU A 128 5.72 2.46 2.78
CA LEU A 128 4.98 1.72 1.75
C LEU A 128 5.77 0.51 1.22
N THR A 129 7.07 0.66 1.00
CA THR A 129 7.91 -0.45 0.51
C THR A 129 8.10 -1.53 1.57
N ASP A 130 8.29 -1.16 2.84
CA ASP A 130 8.43 -2.14 3.93
C ASP A 130 7.11 -2.86 4.21
N LEU A 131 5.97 -2.17 4.14
CA LEU A 131 4.65 -2.81 4.15
C LEU A 131 4.51 -3.83 3.04
N ALA A 132 4.87 -3.45 1.80
CA ALA A 132 4.80 -4.33 0.65
C ALA A 132 5.76 -5.53 0.77
N TYR A 133 6.91 -5.37 1.42
CA TYR A 133 7.83 -6.47 1.71
C TYR A 133 7.28 -7.40 2.80
N HIS A 134 6.83 -6.85 3.94
CA HIS A 134 6.34 -7.61 5.07
C HIS A 134 4.98 -8.26 4.86
N LEU A 135 4.23 -7.80 3.86
CA LEU A 135 3.09 -8.52 3.31
C LEU A 135 3.47 -9.96 2.91
N PHE A 136 4.59 -10.13 2.20
CA PHE A 136 5.03 -11.45 1.73
C PHE A 136 5.99 -12.15 2.69
N SER A 137 6.75 -11.41 3.50
CA SER A 137 7.81 -11.98 4.33
C SER A 137 7.27 -12.92 5.43
N CYS A 138 5.98 -12.79 5.79
CA CYS A 138 5.33 -13.54 6.86
C CYS A 138 6.08 -13.46 8.21
N LEU A 139 6.86 -12.39 8.41
CA LEU A 139 7.68 -12.21 9.61
C LEU A 139 6.84 -11.76 10.81
N TYR A 140 5.79 -10.98 10.54
CA TYR A 140 4.88 -10.42 11.53
C TYR A 140 3.48 -10.99 11.37
N GLY A 141 2.70 -10.94 12.45
CA GLY A 141 1.34 -11.48 12.49
C GLY A 141 0.30 -10.71 11.68
N ASN A 142 0.59 -9.47 11.31
CA ASN A 142 -0.40 -8.51 10.81
C ASN A 142 -1.17 -9.01 9.59
N PHE A 143 -0.53 -9.77 8.69
CA PHE A 143 -1.10 -10.22 7.42
C PHE A 143 -1.25 -11.75 7.32
N LEU A 144 -1.25 -12.47 8.45
CA LEU A 144 -1.24 -13.94 8.47
C LEU A 144 -2.62 -14.61 8.52
N ASN A 145 -3.71 -13.85 8.48
CA ASN A 145 -5.08 -14.39 8.58
C ASN A 145 -6.01 -13.75 7.55
N ASN A 146 -7.12 -14.40 7.23
CA ASN A 146 -8.12 -13.87 6.29
C ASN A 146 -9.21 -13.05 6.98
N CYS A 147 -9.37 -13.19 8.29
CA CYS A 147 -10.35 -12.43 9.05
C CYS A 147 -10.00 -12.39 10.54
N TYR A 148 -10.66 -11.48 11.27
CA TYR A 148 -10.51 -11.32 12.71
C TYR A 148 -10.82 -12.60 13.50
N GLN A 149 -11.86 -13.35 13.09
CA GLN A 149 -12.21 -14.62 13.73
C GLN A 149 -11.06 -15.65 13.61
N GLU A 150 -10.42 -15.73 12.45
CA GLU A 150 -9.29 -16.63 12.21
C GLU A 150 -8.06 -16.19 13.04
N GLN A 151 -7.81 -14.88 13.15
CA GLN A 151 -6.75 -14.31 13.97
C GLN A 151 -6.89 -14.69 15.45
N LEU A 152 -8.11 -14.60 16.00
CA LEU A 152 -8.41 -15.02 17.37
C LEU A 152 -8.23 -16.51 17.57
N TYR A 153 -8.76 -17.34 16.66
CA TYR A 153 -8.64 -18.78 16.74
C TYR A 153 -7.18 -19.25 16.74
N ASN A 154 -6.33 -18.60 15.94
CA ASN A 154 -4.91 -18.92 15.86
C ASN A 154 -4.07 -18.31 16.99
N SER A 155 -4.64 -17.40 17.79
CA SER A 155 -3.92 -16.57 18.78
C SER A 155 -2.73 -15.83 18.14
N THR A 156 -2.90 -15.34 16.91
CA THR A 156 -1.79 -14.77 16.12
C THR A 156 -1.10 -13.63 16.85
N ASN A 157 -1.86 -12.72 17.46
CA ASN A 157 -1.33 -11.56 18.18
C ASN A 157 -0.51 -11.91 19.43
N GLU A 158 -0.74 -13.08 20.02
CA GLU A 158 0.01 -13.57 21.19
C GLU A 158 1.27 -14.33 20.78
N LYS A 159 1.23 -14.99 19.61
CA LYS A 159 2.29 -15.88 19.13
C LYS A 159 3.29 -15.20 18.19
N THR A 160 2.97 -14.01 17.70
CA THR A 160 3.76 -13.31 16.69
C THR A 160 3.99 -11.85 17.07
N LEU A 161 5.03 -11.26 16.50
CA LEU A 161 5.30 -9.84 16.65
C LEU A 161 4.43 -9.02 15.69
N SER A 162 4.14 -7.78 16.08
CA SER A 162 3.49 -6.80 15.22
C SER A 162 4.52 -5.91 14.53
N PHE A 163 4.39 -5.76 13.22
CA PHE A 163 5.21 -4.84 12.43
C PHE A 163 5.08 -3.39 12.92
N TRP A 164 3.91 -3.00 13.42
CA TRP A 164 3.68 -1.65 13.95
C TRP A 164 4.60 -1.31 15.11
N GLY A 165 4.99 -2.29 15.93
CA GLY A 165 5.96 -2.05 17.00
C GLY A 165 7.29 -1.54 16.43
N ILE A 166 7.75 -2.13 15.33
CA ILE A 166 8.99 -1.72 14.64
C ILE A 166 8.82 -0.35 13.98
N VAL A 167 7.67 -0.09 13.35
CA VAL A 167 7.39 1.22 12.73
C VAL A 167 7.43 2.35 13.75
N ILE A 168 6.84 2.13 14.93
CA ILE A 168 6.82 3.13 16.01
C ILE A 168 8.20 3.26 16.68
N GLU A 169 8.91 2.15 16.87
CA GLU A 169 10.27 2.18 17.43
C GLU A 169 11.25 2.90 16.49
N GLN A 170 11.17 2.68 15.19
CA GLN A 170 12.03 3.25 14.16
C GLN A 170 11.36 4.40 13.38
N ARG A 171 10.49 5.15 14.05
CA ARG A 171 9.62 6.18 13.47
C ARG A 171 10.35 7.16 12.56
N GLU A 172 11.56 7.58 12.95
CA GLU A 172 12.38 8.55 12.21
C GLU A 172 12.69 8.11 10.77
N ILE A 173 12.83 6.80 10.51
CA ILE A 173 13.11 6.26 9.17
C ILE A 173 11.89 6.39 8.25
N TYR A 174 10.69 6.35 8.84
CA TYR A 174 9.42 6.39 8.14
C TYR A 174 8.84 7.80 8.00
N GLU A 175 9.38 8.79 8.72
CA GLU A 175 8.88 10.15 8.67
C GLU A 175 9.28 10.89 7.40
N ASN A 176 8.35 11.70 6.91
CA ASN A 176 8.54 12.68 5.87
C ASN A 176 8.98 14.00 6.52
N PRO A 177 10.23 14.46 6.33
CA PRO A 177 10.72 15.69 6.95
C PRO A 177 10.02 16.96 6.44
N PHE A 178 9.26 16.86 5.35
CA PHE A 178 8.50 17.96 4.77
C PHE A 178 7.01 17.93 5.15
N TYR A 179 6.60 17.01 6.03
CA TYR A 179 5.21 16.93 6.46
C TYR A 179 4.73 18.23 7.11
N GLN A 180 3.55 18.68 6.70
CA GLN A 180 2.82 19.78 7.29
C GLN A 180 1.47 19.26 7.78
N ASP A 181 1.12 19.57 9.02
CA ASP A 181 -0.17 19.15 9.57
C ASP A 181 -1.30 19.92 8.88
N ASP A 182 -2.01 19.22 7.99
CA ASP A 182 -3.08 19.78 7.19
C ASP A 182 -4.28 20.27 8.01
N LYS A 183 -4.43 19.83 9.27
CA LYS A 183 -5.42 20.41 10.20
C LYS A 183 -5.12 21.88 10.47
N ASN A 184 -3.84 22.21 10.64
CA ASN A 184 -3.40 23.58 10.90
C ASN A 184 -3.48 24.46 9.64
N ASN A 185 -3.44 23.84 8.46
CA ASN A 185 -3.48 24.52 7.16
C ASN A 185 -4.88 24.53 6.50
N CYS A 186 -5.92 24.03 7.17
CA CYS A 186 -7.28 23.88 6.62
C CYS A 186 -7.36 23.05 5.31
N LEU A 187 -6.37 22.19 5.03
CA LEU A 187 -6.30 21.31 3.85
C LEU A 187 -6.96 19.96 4.14
N LEU A 188 -8.26 20.02 4.46
CA LEU A 188 -9.03 18.86 4.93
C LEU A 188 -9.30 17.85 3.80
N TYR A 189 -9.65 18.33 2.61
CA TYR A 189 -9.99 17.47 1.46
C TYR A 189 -8.96 17.58 0.32
N LEU A 190 -8.36 16.44 -0.04
CA LEU A 190 -7.44 16.30 -1.18
C LEU A 190 -8.17 15.76 -2.42
N GLN A 191 -7.96 16.36 -3.58
CA GLN A 191 -8.59 15.98 -4.86
C GLN A 191 -7.57 15.52 -5.91
N PRO A 192 -7.19 14.22 -5.92
CA PRO A 192 -6.10 13.73 -6.74
C PRO A 192 -6.42 13.81 -8.24
N ASN A 193 -5.39 14.06 -9.04
CA ASN A 193 -5.48 13.96 -10.48
C ASN A 193 -5.40 12.49 -10.90
N SER A 194 -6.51 11.95 -11.40
CA SER A 194 -6.64 10.57 -11.86
C SER A 194 -6.24 10.37 -13.34
N SER A 195 -5.67 11.37 -14.00
CA SER A 195 -5.17 11.24 -15.37
C SER A 195 -3.96 10.32 -15.44
N LEU A 196 -3.89 9.45 -16.46
CA LEU A 196 -2.72 8.61 -16.74
C LEU A 196 -1.41 9.42 -16.83
N LYS A 197 -1.47 10.69 -17.23
CA LYS A 197 -0.31 11.58 -17.31
C LYS A 197 0.19 12.05 -15.94
N ALA A 198 -0.70 12.07 -14.94
CA ALA A 198 -0.38 12.47 -13.58
C ALA A 198 0.26 11.32 -12.79
N LEU A 199 -0.05 10.07 -13.14
CA LEU A 199 0.49 8.90 -12.46
C LEU A 199 2.01 8.78 -12.64
N ARG A 200 2.65 8.24 -11.61
CA ARG A 200 4.10 7.98 -11.56
C ARG A 200 4.32 6.51 -11.28
N PHE A 201 5.31 5.95 -11.96
CA PHE A 201 5.67 4.56 -11.74
C PHE A 201 6.36 4.41 -10.40
N TRP A 202 5.91 3.44 -9.59
CA TRP A 202 6.48 3.15 -8.28
C TRP A 202 7.80 2.39 -8.40
N LYS A 203 8.84 3.12 -8.84
CA LYS A 203 10.19 2.59 -9.08
C LYS A 203 10.79 1.96 -7.82
N GLU A 204 10.51 2.54 -6.66
CA GLU A 204 11.06 2.13 -5.37
C GLU A 204 10.61 0.71 -4.99
N TYR A 205 9.45 0.26 -5.44
CA TYR A 205 8.96 -1.11 -5.24
C TYR A 205 9.26 -2.00 -6.45
N PHE A 206 8.81 -1.61 -7.64
CA PHE A 206 8.84 -2.50 -8.82
C PHE A 206 10.24 -2.66 -9.43
N LEU A 207 11.21 -1.79 -9.13
CA LEU A 207 12.59 -1.87 -9.63
C LEU A 207 13.62 -1.95 -8.52
N GLN A 208 13.23 -2.30 -7.30
CA GLN A 208 14.13 -2.36 -6.13
C GLN A 208 15.38 -3.24 -6.33
N TYR A 209 15.34 -4.21 -7.24
CA TYR A 209 16.45 -5.11 -7.55
C TYR A 209 17.27 -4.73 -8.79
N GLN A 210 16.97 -3.59 -9.44
CA GLN A 210 17.71 -3.17 -10.62
C GLN A 210 19.04 -2.53 -10.22
N LEU A 211 20.14 -3.14 -10.68
CA LEU A 211 21.50 -2.61 -10.50
C LEU A 211 21.64 -1.21 -11.10
N GLY A 212 22.21 -0.28 -10.33
CA GLY A 212 22.47 1.11 -10.76
C GLY A 212 21.34 2.10 -10.52
N LEU A 213 20.20 1.67 -9.93
CA LEU A 213 19.33 2.63 -9.24
C LEU A 213 20.02 3.00 -7.93
N GLU A 214 20.51 4.24 -7.83
CA GLU A 214 20.91 4.77 -6.54
C GLU A 214 19.71 4.71 -5.61
N ASP A 215 19.84 3.94 -4.54
CA ASP A 215 18.89 3.95 -3.46
C ASP A 215 18.97 5.31 -2.76
N GLN A 216 18.18 6.25 -3.28
CA GLN A 216 18.15 7.64 -2.81
C GLN A 216 17.84 7.74 -1.31
N TYR A 217 17.29 6.69 -0.72
CA TYR A 217 16.86 6.64 0.67
C TYR A 217 17.62 5.59 1.50
N LYS A 218 18.58 4.86 0.89
CA LYS A 218 19.31 3.74 1.52
C LYS A 218 18.36 2.72 2.18
N LEU A 219 17.23 2.44 1.54
CA LEU A 219 16.26 1.43 1.96
C LEU A 219 16.88 0.04 2.09
N PHE A 220 17.82 -0.29 1.22
CA PHE A 220 18.52 -1.55 1.16
C PHE A 220 19.98 -1.34 1.53
N GLU A 221 20.50 -2.14 2.48
CA GLU A 221 21.96 -2.32 2.57
C GLU A 221 22.47 -2.80 1.21
N ASP A 222 23.67 -2.34 0.80
CA ASP A 222 24.30 -2.70 -0.47
C ASP A 222 24.05 -4.17 -0.77
N CYS A 223 23.16 -4.40 -1.74
CA CYS A 223 22.67 -5.73 -2.01
C CYS A 223 23.88 -6.57 -2.42
N LYS A 224 24.35 -7.48 -1.55
CA LYS A 224 25.44 -8.43 -1.85
C LYS A 224 25.05 -9.46 -2.93
N PHE A 225 24.07 -9.14 -3.77
CA PHE A 225 23.97 -9.68 -5.13
C PHE A 225 25.08 -9.07 -6.01
N SER A 226 26.30 -9.01 -5.48
CA SER A 226 27.51 -8.73 -6.24
C SER A 226 27.75 -9.94 -7.13
N GLU A 227 27.40 -9.82 -8.41
CA GLU A 227 27.86 -10.54 -9.62
C GLU A 227 27.91 -12.09 -9.63
N GLN A 228 28.12 -12.79 -8.51
CA GLN A 228 28.26 -14.24 -8.41
C GLN A 228 26.92 -15.00 -8.55
N LEU A 229 25.78 -14.36 -8.25
CA LEU A 229 24.45 -14.98 -8.39
C LEU A 229 23.85 -14.87 -9.80
N TYR A 230 24.44 -14.07 -10.70
CA TYR A 230 24.01 -14.01 -12.11
C TYR A 230 24.11 -15.37 -12.81
N PHE A 231 25.04 -16.22 -12.37
CA PHE A 231 25.20 -17.57 -12.91
C PHE A 231 24.14 -18.57 -12.42
N ILE A 232 23.46 -18.29 -11.31
CA ILE A 232 22.46 -19.21 -10.74
C ILE A 232 21.07 -18.98 -11.37
N ILE A 233 20.79 -17.77 -11.88
CA ILE A 233 19.48 -17.47 -12.50
C ILE A 233 19.45 -17.85 -14.01
N ILE A 234 20.59 -18.20 -14.62
CA ILE A 234 20.66 -18.60 -16.05
C ILE A 234 20.83 -20.12 -16.26
N ILE A 235 20.97 -20.94 -15.21
CA ILE A 235 21.02 -22.39 -15.39
C ILE A 235 20.12 -23.09 -14.37
N TYR A 236 18.84 -23.28 -14.74
CA TYR A 236 18.11 -24.56 -14.86
C TYR A 236 16.63 -24.28 -15.16
#